data_AF-A0AAV7WNV1-F1
#
_entry.id   AF-A0AAV7WNV1-F1
#
_cell.length_a   1.000
_cell.length_b   1.000
_cell.length_c   1.000
_cell.angle_alpha   90.00
_cell.angle_beta   90.00
_cell.angle_gamma   90.00
#
_symmetry.space_group_name_H-M   'P 1'
#
loop_
_entity.id
_entity.type
_entity.pdbx_description
1 polymer ?
#
loop_
_entity_poly.entity_id
_entity_poly.type
_entity_poly.pdbx_seq_one_letter_code
_entity_poly.pdbx_strand_id
1 'polypeptide(L)'
;MGSLETQINTSQVREQDFIYLRSKLTDMEDRSRRDNIRILGIPENEEGSDMQTFLTSTLPKMISLDFDPPLEFQRAHRISPKRSDNSSRPRPIIACLLRHNQTRQILQVARNHGPFRIDQHEIRITADYSKETNERRKAFLALRPRLRKLEMKYGLFDPARMWVTKNGVSKDFYNPDELRLFLDSFQSQPMDSYNTDSEHDIVGGSDRAETPHSGIEKVKTALHDTGASQR
;
A
#
# COMPACT_ATOMS: atom_id res chain seq x y z
N MET A 1 -38.11 -7.09 -34.98
CA MET A 1 -37.67 -6.79 -33.60
C MET A 1 -36.91 -7.95 -32.96
N GLY A 2 -37.37 -9.21 -33.02
CA GLY A 2 -36.72 -10.32 -32.28
C GLY A 2 -35.28 -10.71 -32.66
N SER A 3 -34.79 -10.39 -33.87
CA SER A 3 -33.41 -10.75 -34.28
C SER A 3 -32.35 -9.89 -33.58
N LEU A 4 -32.61 -8.59 -33.39
CA LEU A 4 -31.67 -7.67 -32.74
C LEU A 4 -31.62 -7.92 -31.22
N GLU A 5 -32.77 -8.16 -30.60
CA GLU A 5 -32.88 -8.51 -29.17
C GLU A 5 -32.15 -9.82 -28.85
N THR A 6 -32.29 -10.82 -29.71
CA THR A 6 -31.55 -12.10 -29.57
C THR A 6 -30.04 -11.89 -29.68
N GLN A 7 -29.58 -11.03 -30.61
CA GLN A 7 -28.16 -10.69 -30.76
C GLN A 7 -27.61 -9.92 -29.55
N ILE A 8 -28.39 -8.99 -28.99
CA ILE A 8 -28.02 -8.23 -27.78
C ILE A 8 -27.88 -9.18 -26.59
N ASN A 9 -28.89 -10.04 -26.36
CA ASN A 9 -28.86 -11.00 -25.25
C ASN A 9 -27.68 -11.97 -25.39
N THR A 10 -27.42 -12.47 -26.60
CA THR A 10 -26.28 -13.36 -26.86
C THR A 10 -24.94 -12.66 -26.60
N SER A 11 -24.82 -11.39 -27.00
CA SER A 11 -23.61 -10.59 -26.76
C SER A 11 -23.38 -10.35 -25.27
N GLN A 12 -24.44 -10.02 -24.52
CA GLN A 12 -24.38 -9.85 -23.07
C GLN A 12 -23.95 -11.13 -22.35
N VAL A 13 -24.52 -12.29 -22.73
CA VAL A 13 -24.12 -13.58 -22.15
C VAL A 13 -22.64 -13.87 -22.42
N ARG A 14 -22.17 -13.66 -23.66
CA ARG A 14 -20.75 -13.85 -24.00
C ARG A 14 -19.82 -12.92 -23.22
N GLU A 15 -20.23 -11.68 -22.98
CA GLU A 15 -19.47 -10.74 -22.17
C GLU A 15 -19.36 -11.20 -20.71
N GLN A 16 -20.47 -11.71 -20.14
CA GLN A 16 -20.46 -12.29 -18.79
C GLN A 16 -19.56 -13.52 -18.71
N ASP A 17 -19.63 -14.42 -19.69
CA ASP A 17 -18.75 -15.60 -19.75
C ASP A 17 -17.28 -15.21 -19.87
N PHE A 18 -16.96 -14.19 -20.68
CA PHE A 18 -15.61 -13.67 -20.82
C PHE A 18 -15.08 -13.11 -19.49
N ILE A 19 -15.88 -12.31 -18.79
CA ILE A 19 -15.53 -11.76 -17.47
C ILE A 19 -15.29 -12.90 -16.47
N TYR A 20 -16.19 -13.90 -16.43
CA TYR A 20 -16.08 -15.05 -15.54
C TYR A 20 -14.80 -15.87 -15.82
N LEU A 21 -14.55 -16.21 -17.08
CA LEU A 21 -13.36 -16.97 -17.47
C LEU A 21 -12.06 -16.20 -17.16
N ARG A 22 -12.03 -14.90 -17.44
CA ARG A 22 -10.88 -14.04 -17.13
C ARG A 22 -10.62 -13.97 -15.62
N SER A 23 -11.67 -13.86 -14.81
CA SER A 23 -11.56 -13.92 -13.35
C SER A 23 -11.01 -15.27 -12.88
N LYS A 24 -11.47 -16.38 -13.47
CA LYS A 24 -11.00 -17.73 -13.13
C LYS A 24 -9.53 -17.94 -13.50
N LEU A 25 -9.11 -17.46 -14.68
CA LEU A 25 -7.71 -17.51 -15.11
C LEU A 25 -6.82 -16.70 -14.15
N THR A 26 -7.25 -15.50 -13.77
CA THR A 26 -6.53 -14.66 -12.80
C THR A 26 -6.38 -15.35 -11.44
N ASP A 27 -7.46 -15.94 -10.91
CA ASP A 27 -7.42 -16.68 -9.64
C ASP A 27 -6.50 -17.91 -9.71
N MET A 28 -6.52 -18.66 -10.82
CA MET A 28 -5.61 -19.79 -11.03
C MET A 28 -4.14 -19.34 -11.09
N GLU A 29 -3.84 -18.26 -11.81
CA GLU A 29 -2.51 -17.68 -11.89
C GLU A 29 -2.03 -17.21 -10.50
N ASP A 30 -2.85 -16.49 -9.76
CA ASP A 30 -2.50 -16.02 -8.41
C ASP A 30 -2.28 -17.17 -7.42
N ARG A 31 -3.12 -18.21 -7.46
CA ARG A 31 -2.93 -19.41 -6.61
C ARG A 31 -1.63 -20.13 -6.92
N SER A 32 -1.23 -20.19 -8.19
CA SER A 32 0.04 -20.80 -8.60
C SER A 32 1.27 -20.00 -8.13
N ARG A 33 1.10 -18.70 -7.85
CA ARG A 33 2.18 -17.79 -7.43
C ARG A 33 2.14 -17.41 -5.95
N ARG A 34 1.16 -17.89 -5.19
CA ARG A 34 0.97 -17.53 -3.77
C ARG A 34 2.18 -17.82 -2.89
N ASP A 35 3.00 -18.79 -3.29
CA ASP A 35 4.19 -19.24 -2.58
C ASP A 35 5.47 -18.54 -3.08
N ASN A 36 5.33 -17.69 -4.11
CA ASN A 36 6.39 -16.85 -4.63
C ASN A 36 6.52 -15.54 -3.84
N ILE A 37 7.77 -15.15 -3.58
CA ILE A 37 8.15 -13.79 -3.23
C ILE A 37 8.95 -13.16 -4.37
N ARG A 38 8.80 -11.86 -4.52
CA ARG A 38 9.55 -11.03 -5.44
C ARG A 38 10.49 -10.13 -4.64
N ILE A 39 11.78 -10.25 -4.89
CA ILE A 39 12.82 -9.49 -4.21
C ILE A 39 13.42 -8.49 -5.21
N LEU A 40 13.46 -7.22 -4.83
CA LEU A 40 13.89 -6.10 -5.67
C LEU A 40 15.09 -5.43 -5.01
N GLY A 41 16.07 -5.01 -5.81
CA GLY A 41 17.19 -4.17 -5.35
C GLY A 41 18.47 -4.91 -5.00
N ILE A 42 18.49 -6.26 -5.03
CA ILE A 42 19.73 -7.03 -4.83
C ILE A 42 20.65 -6.82 -6.04
N PRO A 43 21.87 -6.27 -5.86
CA PRO A 43 22.82 -6.04 -6.94
C PRO A 43 23.12 -7.32 -7.72
N GLU A 44 23.40 -7.19 -9.02
CA GLU A 44 23.68 -8.35 -9.87
C GLU A 44 24.98 -9.06 -9.42
N ASN A 45 24.98 -10.39 -9.46
CA ASN A 45 26.10 -11.28 -9.12
C ASN A 45 26.40 -11.43 -7.61
N GLU A 46 25.69 -10.72 -6.73
CA GLU A 46 25.77 -10.94 -5.26
C GLU A 46 25.30 -12.35 -4.86
N GLU A 47 24.42 -12.95 -5.65
CA GLU A 47 23.93 -14.31 -5.43
C GLU A 47 24.99 -15.40 -5.61
N GLY A 48 26.13 -15.09 -6.25
CA GLY A 48 27.13 -16.08 -6.63
C GLY A 48 26.59 -17.13 -7.60
N SER A 49 26.98 -18.40 -7.39
CA SER A 49 26.58 -19.51 -8.27
C SER A 49 25.24 -20.15 -7.92
N ASP A 50 24.78 -20.02 -6.67
CA ASP A 50 23.53 -20.60 -6.19
C ASP A 50 22.65 -19.61 -5.43
N MET A 51 21.60 -19.18 -6.13
CA MET A 51 20.57 -18.26 -5.62
C MET A 51 19.83 -18.81 -4.40
N GLN A 52 19.61 -20.13 -4.31
CA GLN A 52 18.84 -20.70 -3.21
C GLN A 52 19.66 -20.66 -1.93
N THR A 53 20.91 -21.11 -1.96
CA THR A 53 21.83 -21.02 -0.82
C THR A 53 22.04 -19.57 -0.37
N PHE A 54 22.19 -18.64 -1.33
CA PHE A 54 22.28 -17.21 -1.03
C PHE A 54 21.04 -16.71 -0.27
N LEU A 55 19.83 -17.02 -0.75
CA LEU A 55 18.59 -16.57 -0.10
C LEU A 55 18.35 -17.25 1.25
N THR A 56 18.65 -18.54 1.38
CA THR A 56 18.50 -19.27 2.66
C THR A 56 19.38 -18.67 3.76
N SER A 57 20.57 -18.18 3.42
CA SER A 57 21.51 -17.57 4.39
C SER A 57 21.28 -16.07 4.62
N THR A 58 20.89 -15.33 3.58
CA THR A 58 20.81 -13.86 3.62
C THR A 58 19.44 -13.35 4.00
N LEU A 59 18.36 -14.00 3.53
CA LEU A 59 16.99 -13.51 3.73
C LEU A 59 16.59 -13.45 5.22
N PRO A 60 16.85 -14.49 6.06
CA PRO A 60 16.55 -14.43 7.49
C PRO A 60 17.26 -13.27 8.20
N LYS A 61 18.55 -13.04 7.88
CA LYS A 61 19.35 -11.95 8.44
C LYS A 61 18.82 -10.59 8.01
N MET A 62 18.50 -10.44 6.73
CA MET A 62 17.99 -9.20 6.14
C MET A 62 16.68 -8.74 6.80
N ILE A 63 15.76 -9.67 7.06
CA ILE A 63 14.46 -9.35 7.68
C ILE A 63 14.46 -9.53 9.20
N SER A 64 15.59 -9.91 9.79
CA SER A 64 15.77 -10.19 11.23
C SER A 64 14.71 -11.15 11.77
N LEU A 65 14.49 -12.26 11.07
CA LEU A 65 13.54 -13.31 11.45
C LEU A 65 14.19 -14.68 11.32
N ASP A 66 14.15 -15.44 12.40
CA ASP A 66 14.60 -16.83 12.42
C ASP A 66 13.50 -17.77 11.91
N PHE A 67 13.92 -18.81 11.18
CA PHE A 67 13.04 -19.82 10.62
C PHE A 67 13.44 -21.20 11.10
N ASP A 68 12.49 -21.89 11.73
CA ASP A 68 12.58 -23.31 12.05
C ASP A 68 11.35 -24.04 11.47
N PRO A 69 11.52 -24.98 10.53
CA PRO A 69 12.78 -25.34 9.85
C PRO A 69 13.33 -24.20 8.96
N PRO A 70 14.60 -24.28 8.51
CA PRO A 70 15.20 -23.30 7.60
C PRO A 70 14.38 -23.05 6.33
N LEU A 71 14.64 -21.91 5.68
CA LEU A 71 13.98 -21.59 4.42
C LEU A 71 14.41 -22.59 3.32
N GLU A 72 13.40 -23.19 2.69
CA GLU A 72 13.57 -24.07 1.54
C GLU A 72 12.86 -23.47 0.33
N PHE A 73 13.53 -23.49 -0.82
CA PHE A 73 13.01 -22.97 -2.07
C PHE A 73 12.81 -24.10 -3.07
N GLN A 74 11.68 -24.09 -3.77
CA GLN A 74 11.51 -24.97 -4.95
C GLN A 74 12.31 -24.45 -6.14
N ARG A 75 12.40 -23.12 -6.26
CA ARG A 75 13.13 -22.42 -7.33
C ARG A 75 13.42 -20.98 -6.92
N ALA A 76 14.54 -20.44 -7.35
CA ALA A 76 14.86 -19.02 -7.21
C ALA A 76 15.68 -18.56 -8.42
N HIS A 77 15.29 -17.46 -9.07
CA HIS A 77 15.97 -16.95 -10.26
C HIS A 77 15.67 -15.47 -10.49
N ARG A 78 16.58 -14.79 -11.22
CA ARG A 78 16.33 -13.44 -11.74
C ARG A 78 15.38 -13.49 -12.92
N ILE A 79 14.51 -12.49 -12.99
CA ILE A 79 13.57 -12.30 -14.09
C ILE A 79 13.96 -11.08 -14.93
N SER A 80 13.58 -11.11 -16.21
CA SER A 80 13.95 -10.14 -17.26
C SER A 80 15.29 -10.44 -17.94
N PRO A 81 15.43 -10.11 -19.24
CA PRO A 81 16.69 -10.26 -19.95
C PRO A 81 17.79 -9.41 -19.30
N LYS A 82 19.02 -9.93 -19.31
CA LYS A 82 20.20 -9.21 -18.84
C LYS A 82 20.38 -7.97 -19.72
N ARG A 83 20.29 -6.79 -19.12
CA ARG A 83 20.54 -5.53 -19.82
C ARG A 83 22.05 -5.35 -19.94
N SER A 84 22.51 -4.78 -21.06
CA SER A 84 23.93 -4.49 -21.28
C SER A 84 24.45 -3.34 -20.40
N ASP A 85 23.54 -2.52 -19.87
CA ASP A 85 23.87 -1.34 -19.10
C ASP A 85 23.88 -1.61 -17.58
N ASN A 86 25.05 -1.47 -16.99
CA ASN A 86 25.28 -1.54 -15.53
C ASN A 86 24.66 -0.37 -14.76
N SER A 87 24.18 0.68 -15.43
CA SER A 87 23.44 1.78 -14.78
C SER A 87 21.98 1.41 -14.44
N SER A 88 21.49 0.29 -14.99
CA SER A 88 20.10 -0.10 -14.85
C SER A 88 19.79 -0.72 -13.49
N ARG A 89 18.56 -0.51 -12.99
CA ARG A 89 18.10 -1.10 -11.72
C ARG A 89 18.32 -2.63 -11.76
N PRO A 90 18.86 -3.25 -10.69
CA PRO A 90 19.10 -4.69 -10.65
C PRO A 90 17.85 -5.50 -10.98
N ARG A 91 18.00 -6.62 -11.68
CA ARG A 91 16.85 -7.44 -12.06
C ARG A 91 16.18 -8.02 -10.82
N PRO A 92 14.85 -8.03 -10.75
CA PRO A 92 14.14 -8.65 -9.64
C PRO A 92 14.40 -10.16 -9.60
N ILE A 93 14.39 -10.72 -8.40
CA ILE A 93 14.43 -12.16 -8.16
C ILE A 93 13.02 -12.64 -7.86
N ILE A 94 12.61 -13.75 -8.44
CA ILE A 94 11.43 -14.51 -8.01
C ILE A 94 11.92 -15.77 -7.32
N ALA A 95 11.46 -15.99 -6.09
CA ALA A 95 11.77 -17.16 -5.29
C ALA A 95 10.47 -17.83 -4.82
N CYS A 96 10.30 -19.11 -5.14
CA CYS A 96 9.15 -19.92 -4.73
C CYS A 96 9.54 -20.72 -3.49
N LEU A 97 8.92 -20.44 -2.35
CA LEU A 97 9.17 -21.17 -1.11
C LEU A 97 8.41 -22.50 -1.11
N LEU A 98 8.98 -23.49 -0.42
CA LEU A 98 8.32 -24.77 -0.23
C LEU A 98 7.14 -24.68 0.76
N ARG A 99 7.21 -23.76 1.74
CA ARG A 99 6.24 -23.64 2.84
C ARG A 99 5.49 -22.30 2.77
N HIS A 100 4.19 -22.38 2.47
CA HIS A 100 3.29 -21.22 2.39
C HIS A 100 3.30 -20.33 3.66
N ASN A 101 3.43 -20.93 4.84
CA ASN A 101 3.45 -20.18 6.10
C ASN A 101 4.67 -19.24 6.20
N GLN A 102 5.84 -19.70 5.75
CA GLN A 102 7.06 -18.90 5.72
C GLN A 102 6.92 -17.76 4.71
N THR A 103 6.32 -18.01 3.54
CA THR A 103 5.98 -16.97 2.57
C THR A 103 5.12 -15.87 3.19
N ARG A 104 4.06 -16.24 3.91
CA ARG A 104 3.19 -15.27 4.59
C ARG A 104 3.92 -14.46 5.65
N GLN A 105 4.76 -15.10 6.47
CA GLN A 105 5.57 -14.43 7.48
C GLN A 105 6.52 -13.40 6.85
N ILE A 106 7.27 -13.80 5.80
CA ILE A 106 8.18 -12.91 5.08
C ILE A 106 7.42 -11.70 4.50
N LEU A 107 6.28 -11.93 3.85
CA LEU A 107 5.49 -10.87 3.26
C LEU A 107 4.88 -9.93 4.30
N GLN A 108 4.50 -10.45 5.47
CA GLN A 108 4.01 -9.63 6.57
C GLN A 108 5.12 -8.73 7.14
N VAL A 109 6.31 -9.30 7.40
CA VAL A 109 7.47 -8.53 7.87
C VAL A 109 7.86 -7.47 6.84
N ALA A 110 7.86 -7.81 5.56
CA ALA A 110 8.16 -6.87 4.47
C ALA A 110 7.18 -5.70 4.40
N ARG A 111 5.89 -5.91 4.67
CA ARG A 111 4.89 -4.83 4.70
C ARG A 111 5.05 -3.90 5.89
N ASN A 112 5.47 -4.43 7.03
CA ASN A 112 5.51 -3.70 8.29
C ASN A 112 6.86 -2.99 8.51
N HIS A 113 7.95 -3.61 8.10
CA HIS A 113 9.32 -3.18 8.41
C HIS A 113 10.17 -2.88 7.16
N GLY A 114 9.64 -3.15 5.96
CA GLY A 114 10.32 -2.79 4.72
C GLY A 114 10.28 -1.27 4.44
N PRO A 115 11.15 -0.76 3.55
CA PRO A 115 12.19 -1.50 2.84
C PRO A 115 13.38 -1.88 3.73
N PHE A 116 14.10 -2.93 3.35
CA PHE A 116 15.32 -3.39 4.03
C PHE A 116 16.56 -2.80 3.38
N ARG A 117 17.73 -2.95 4.02
CA ARG A 117 19.01 -2.53 3.46
C ARG A 117 20.03 -3.66 3.51
N ILE A 118 20.74 -3.86 2.41
CA ILE A 118 22.01 -4.60 2.35
C ILE A 118 23.04 -3.61 1.84
N ASP A 119 24.08 -3.35 2.64
CA ASP A 119 25.07 -2.31 2.40
C ASP A 119 24.42 -0.95 2.07
N GLN A 120 24.62 -0.45 0.86
CA GLN A 120 24.05 0.82 0.37
C GLN A 120 22.78 0.62 -0.47
N HIS A 121 22.27 -0.61 -0.59
CA HIS A 121 21.15 -0.95 -1.48
C HIS A 121 19.84 -1.14 -0.71
N GLU A 122 18.79 -0.45 -1.19
CA GLU A 122 17.43 -0.62 -0.69
C GLU A 122 16.80 -1.87 -1.29
N ILE A 123 16.39 -2.81 -0.43
CA ILE A 123 15.78 -4.07 -0.80
C ILE A 123 14.28 -4.04 -0.48
N ARG A 124 13.46 -4.41 -1.46
CA ARG A 124 12.00 -4.57 -1.26
C ARG A 124 11.58 -5.99 -1.54
N ILE A 125 10.74 -6.52 -0.67
CA ILE A 125 10.12 -7.84 -0.83
C ILE A 125 8.62 -7.64 -1.01
N THR A 126 8.06 -8.20 -2.07
CA THR A 126 6.63 -8.14 -2.37
C THR A 126 6.10 -9.50 -2.78
N ALA A 127 4.78 -9.69 -2.73
CA ALA A 127 4.16 -10.87 -3.33
C ALA A 127 4.25 -10.79 -4.86
N ASP A 128 4.21 -11.95 -5.52
CA ASP A 128 4.20 -12.09 -6.98
C ASP A 128 2.79 -12.33 -7.49
N TYR A 129 2.01 -11.26 -7.69
CA TYR A 129 0.66 -11.39 -8.25
C TYR A 129 0.68 -11.48 -9.78
N SER A 130 -0.41 -12.00 -10.34
CA SER A 130 -0.76 -11.85 -11.76
C SER A 130 -0.77 -10.38 -12.19
N LYS A 131 -0.69 -10.16 -13.52
CA LYS A 131 -0.76 -8.81 -14.09
C LYS A 131 -2.08 -8.12 -13.72
N GLU A 132 -3.19 -8.82 -13.85
CA GLU A 132 -4.53 -8.28 -13.59
C GLU A 132 -4.70 -7.90 -12.11
N THR A 133 -4.25 -8.74 -11.19
CA THR A 133 -4.28 -8.42 -9.76
C THR A 133 -3.39 -7.23 -9.44
N ASN A 134 -2.19 -7.13 -10.04
CA ASN A 134 -1.33 -5.95 -9.88
C ASN A 134 -1.99 -4.65 -10.41
N GLU A 135 -2.66 -4.70 -11.55
CA GLU A 135 -3.41 -3.56 -12.12
C GLU A 135 -4.55 -3.14 -11.19
N ARG A 136 -5.33 -4.10 -10.67
CA ARG A 136 -6.40 -3.85 -9.69
C ARG A 136 -5.87 -3.23 -8.41
N ARG A 137 -4.76 -3.75 -7.87
CA ARG A 137 -4.06 -3.17 -6.71
C ARG A 137 -3.62 -1.74 -7.01
N LYS A 138 -3.02 -1.48 -8.18
CA LYS A 138 -2.59 -0.13 -8.58
C LYS A 138 -3.76 0.84 -8.65
N ALA A 139 -4.90 0.42 -9.21
CA ALA A 139 -6.11 1.23 -9.27
C ALA A 139 -6.65 1.56 -7.87
N PHE A 140 -6.68 0.60 -6.96
CA PHE A 140 -7.01 0.83 -5.55
C PHE A 140 -6.04 1.81 -4.87
N LEU A 141 -4.73 1.65 -5.08
CA LEU A 141 -3.72 2.53 -4.51
C LEU A 141 -3.85 3.97 -5.02
N ALA A 142 -4.29 4.17 -6.26
CA ALA A 142 -4.54 5.50 -6.84
C ALA A 142 -5.67 6.26 -6.12
N LEU A 143 -6.58 5.55 -5.42
CA LEU A 143 -7.68 6.16 -4.67
C LEU A 143 -7.29 6.57 -3.24
N ARG A 144 -6.11 6.19 -2.75
CA ARG A 144 -5.64 6.52 -1.38
C ARG A 144 -5.65 8.03 -1.06
N PRO A 145 -5.26 8.96 -1.96
CA PRO A 145 -5.33 10.39 -1.66
C PRO A 145 -6.75 10.85 -1.34
N ARG A 146 -7.76 10.32 -2.04
CA ARG A 146 -9.18 10.63 -1.79
C ARG A 146 -9.64 10.10 -0.43
N LEU A 147 -9.26 8.85 -0.10
CA LEU A 147 -9.56 8.25 1.19
C LEU A 147 -8.98 9.06 2.36
N ARG A 148 -7.72 9.54 2.22
CA ARG A 148 -7.10 10.42 3.22
C ARG A 148 -7.81 11.76 3.36
N LYS A 149 -8.20 12.38 2.24
CA LYS A 149 -8.95 13.66 2.25
C LYS A 149 -10.29 13.54 2.98
N LEU A 150 -10.93 12.37 2.91
CA LEU A 150 -12.19 12.07 3.59
C LEU A 150 -12.00 11.47 5.00
N GLU A 151 -10.77 11.49 5.53
CA GLU A 151 -10.40 10.97 6.85
C GLU A 151 -10.83 9.51 7.10
N MET A 152 -10.86 8.70 6.04
CA MET A 152 -11.23 7.30 6.12
C MET A 152 -10.00 6.44 6.47
N LYS A 153 -10.18 5.48 7.39
CA LYS A 153 -9.19 4.42 7.59
C LYS A 153 -9.31 3.42 6.45
N TYR A 154 -8.19 2.87 5.99
CA TYR A 154 -8.21 1.91 4.89
C TYR A 154 -7.05 0.92 4.95
N GLY A 155 -7.23 -0.22 4.27
CA GLY A 155 -6.22 -1.26 4.14
C GLY A 155 -6.41 -2.05 2.84
N LEU A 156 -5.30 -2.37 2.15
CA LEU A 156 -5.32 -3.19 0.94
C LEU A 156 -4.88 -4.61 1.29
N PHE A 157 -5.81 -5.55 1.22
CA PHE A 157 -5.61 -6.97 1.51
C PHE A 157 -5.30 -7.78 0.24
N ASP A 158 -4.73 -8.96 0.47
CA ASP A 158 -4.48 -9.95 -0.59
C ASP A 158 -5.80 -10.59 -1.08
N PRO A 159 -5.91 -10.92 -2.37
CA PRO A 159 -5.00 -10.54 -3.45
C PRO A 159 -5.19 -9.06 -3.88
N ALA A 160 -6.42 -8.53 -3.85
CA ALA A 160 -6.70 -7.13 -4.19
C ALA A 160 -8.08 -6.70 -3.66
N ARG A 161 -8.25 -6.61 -2.33
CA ARG A 161 -9.46 -6.11 -1.68
C ARG A 161 -9.14 -4.89 -0.84
N MET A 162 -9.86 -3.78 -1.03
CA MET A 162 -9.69 -2.59 -0.19
C MET A 162 -10.77 -2.57 0.89
N TRP A 163 -10.34 -2.60 2.14
CA TRP A 163 -11.19 -2.31 3.30
C TRP A 163 -11.14 -0.81 3.58
N VAL A 164 -12.30 -0.22 3.86
CA VAL A 164 -12.44 1.19 4.20
C VAL A 164 -13.38 1.35 5.39
N THR A 165 -13.02 2.21 6.35
CA THR A 165 -13.84 2.53 7.51
C THR A 165 -14.06 4.03 7.63
N LYS A 166 -15.33 4.42 7.83
CA LYS A 166 -15.74 5.78 8.16
C LYS A 166 -16.74 5.74 9.31
N ASN A 167 -16.52 6.56 10.35
CA ASN A 167 -17.40 6.67 11.52
C ASN A 167 -17.76 5.31 12.17
N GLY A 168 -16.77 4.40 12.27
CA GLY A 168 -16.95 3.07 12.85
C GLY A 168 -17.56 2.02 11.90
N VAL A 169 -18.11 2.42 10.76
CA VAL A 169 -18.66 1.50 9.75
C VAL A 169 -17.60 1.11 8.75
N SER A 170 -17.39 -0.19 8.58
CA SER A 170 -16.42 -0.77 7.66
C SER A 170 -17.10 -1.37 6.44
N LYS A 171 -16.50 -1.20 5.26
CA LYS A 171 -16.94 -1.81 4.01
C LYS A 171 -15.74 -2.30 3.19
N ASP A 172 -15.93 -3.45 2.57
CA ASP A 172 -14.97 -4.06 1.66
C ASP A 172 -15.33 -3.78 0.20
N PHE A 173 -14.30 -3.53 -0.60
CA PHE A 173 -14.40 -3.31 -2.03
C PHE A 173 -13.51 -4.30 -2.78
N TYR A 174 -14.10 -5.02 -3.72
CA TYR A 174 -13.41 -5.97 -4.60
C TYR A 174 -13.09 -5.35 -5.96
N ASN A 175 -13.81 -4.29 -6.33
CA ASN A 175 -13.60 -3.52 -7.55
C ASN A 175 -13.21 -2.06 -7.21
N PRO A 176 -12.11 -1.53 -7.78
CA PRO A 176 -11.74 -0.11 -7.65
C PRO A 176 -12.84 0.86 -8.09
N ASP A 177 -13.66 0.51 -9.09
CA ASP A 177 -14.73 1.37 -9.59
C ASP A 177 -15.88 1.48 -8.60
N GLU A 178 -16.22 0.40 -7.89
CA GLU A 178 -17.19 0.45 -6.78
C GLU A 178 -16.71 1.37 -5.66
N LEU A 179 -15.42 1.31 -5.33
CA LEU A 179 -14.84 2.23 -4.35
C LEU A 179 -14.86 3.67 -4.88
N ARG A 180 -14.57 3.89 -6.16
CA ARG A 180 -14.61 5.22 -6.77
C ARG A 180 -16.01 5.83 -6.66
N LEU A 181 -17.04 5.10 -7.06
CA LEU A 181 -18.45 5.50 -6.94
C LEU A 181 -18.84 5.78 -5.48
N PHE A 182 -18.37 4.94 -4.56
CA PHE A 182 -18.57 5.16 -3.13
C PHE A 182 -17.89 6.45 -2.62
N LEU A 183 -16.72 6.82 -3.13
CA LEU A 183 -16.04 8.06 -2.75
C LEU A 183 -16.69 9.29 -3.39
N ASP A 184 -17.26 9.15 -4.57
CA ASP A 184 -17.98 10.22 -5.28
C ASP A 184 -19.24 10.63 -4.48
N SER A 185 -19.94 9.70 -3.84
CA SER A 185 -21.13 10.02 -3.03
C SER A 185 -20.88 10.92 -1.82
N PHE A 186 -19.63 10.99 -1.33
CA PHE A 186 -19.23 11.91 -0.25
C PHE A 186 -18.80 13.29 -0.75
N GLN A 187 -18.60 13.47 -2.05
CA GLN A 187 -18.22 14.77 -2.64
C GLN A 187 -19.44 15.60 -3.04
N SER A 188 -20.61 14.98 -3.16
CA SER A 188 -21.87 15.62 -3.57
C SER A 188 -22.66 16.29 -2.42
N GLN A 189 -22.05 16.56 -1.27
CA GLN A 189 -22.68 17.39 -0.22
C GLN A 189 -22.41 18.86 -0.55
N PRO A 190 -23.42 19.66 -0.94
CA PRO A 190 -23.22 21.06 -1.30
C PRO A 190 -22.77 21.85 -0.07
N MET A 191 -21.79 22.74 -0.29
CA MET A 191 -21.49 23.84 0.62
C MET A 191 -22.78 24.63 0.86
N ASP A 192 -23.17 24.80 2.11
CA ASP A 192 -24.24 25.71 2.51
C ASP A 192 -24.01 27.07 1.83
N SER A 193 -24.94 27.43 0.94
CA SER A 193 -24.94 28.72 0.29
C SER A 193 -25.20 29.79 1.34
N TYR A 194 -24.22 30.68 1.46
CA TYR A 194 -24.22 31.93 2.19
C TYR A 194 -25.60 32.57 2.37
N ASN A 195 -25.94 32.91 3.61
CA ASN A 195 -27.00 33.86 3.94
C ASN A 195 -26.75 35.17 3.18
N THR A 196 -27.65 35.51 2.27
CA THR A 196 -27.89 36.89 1.86
C THR A 196 -28.87 37.54 2.83
N ASP A 197 -28.62 38.82 3.09
CA ASP A 197 -29.55 39.85 3.59
C ASP A 197 -29.64 40.06 5.11
N SER A 198 -28.90 41.05 5.59
CA SER A 198 -29.53 42.31 6.04
C SER A 198 -28.46 43.37 6.34
N GLU A 199 -28.33 44.31 5.41
CA GLU A 199 -27.90 45.68 5.72
C GLU A 199 -28.90 46.29 6.72
N HIS A 200 -28.38 46.84 7.81
CA HIS A 200 -28.98 48.01 8.46
C HIS A 200 -27.86 48.87 9.04
N ASP A 201 -27.61 49.99 8.37
CA ASP A 201 -26.88 51.13 8.90
C ASP A 201 -27.58 51.71 10.15
N ILE A 202 -26.80 52.24 11.09
CA ILE A 202 -26.72 53.68 11.44
C ILE A 202 -26.01 53.88 12.80
N VAL A 203 -24.82 54.51 12.72
CA VAL A 203 -24.26 55.63 13.51
C VAL A 203 -24.24 55.58 15.05
N GLY A 204 -23.03 55.81 15.62
CA GLY A 204 -22.89 56.69 16.78
C GLY A 204 -21.66 56.51 17.68
N GLY A 205 -20.72 57.46 17.63
CA GLY A 205 -19.87 57.91 18.77
C GLY A 205 -18.66 57.05 19.12
N SER A 206 -17.44 57.44 18.73
CA SER A 206 -16.55 58.42 19.39
C SER A 206 -15.68 57.83 20.51
N ASP A 207 -14.37 58.02 20.33
CA ASP A 207 -13.35 58.29 21.36
C ASP A 207 -12.96 57.17 22.34
N ARG A 208 -11.80 56.53 22.10
CA ARG A 208 -10.53 56.93 22.76
C ARG A 208 -9.39 55.97 22.40
N ALA A 209 -8.24 56.57 22.19
CA ALA A 209 -6.93 55.94 22.09
C ALA A 209 -6.54 55.22 23.39
N GLU A 210 -5.75 54.14 23.29
CA GLU A 210 -4.43 54.04 23.93
C GLU A 210 -3.70 52.75 23.50
N THR A 211 -2.41 52.92 23.24
CA THR A 211 -1.41 51.94 22.79
C THR A 211 -0.72 51.24 23.98
N PRO A 212 0.20 50.27 23.75
CA PRO A 212 0.41 49.10 24.61
C PRO A 212 1.61 49.22 25.56
N HIS A 213 1.60 48.41 26.62
CA HIS A 213 2.77 48.10 27.48
C HIS A 213 2.44 46.82 28.28
N SER A 214 3.33 45.94 28.71
CA SER A 214 4.75 45.62 28.54
C SER A 214 5.10 44.60 29.64
N GLY A 215 6.16 43.81 29.49
CA GLY A 215 6.82 43.08 30.60
C GLY A 215 6.52 41.58 30.55
N ILE A 216 7.43 40.69 30.13
CA ILE A 216 8.78 40.41 30.65
C ILE A 216 8.77 40.30 32.18
N GLU A 217 8.83 39.07 32.67
CA GLU A 217 9.87 38.73 33.66
C GLU A 217 10.35 37.29 33.50
N LYS A 218 11.66 37.20 33.28
CA LYS A 218 12.50 36.02 33.46
C LYS A 218 12.67 35.76 34.96
N VAL A 219 13.37 34.66 35.25
CA VAL A 219 14.37 34.46 36.32
C VAL A 219 14.03 33.22 37.14
N LYS A 220 14.69 32.10 36.79
CA LYS A 220 15.75 31.37 37.55
C LYS A 220 15.12 30.55 38.71
N THR A 221 15.62 29.42 39.17
CA THR A 221 16.97 28.86 39.29
C THR A 221 16.75 27.37 39.60
N ALA A 222 17.31 26.45 38.82
CA ALA A 222 18.45 25.59 39.20
C ALA A 222 18.36 24.91 40.59
N LEU A 223 18.52 23.59 40.61
CA LEU A 223 19.72 22.85 41.04
C LEU A 223 19.30 21.36 41.10
N HIS A 224 19.96 20.45 40.36
CA HIS A 224 21.13 19.68 40.80
C HIS A 224 20.80 18.87 42.09
N ASP A 225 21.06 17.57 42.19
CA ASP A 225 22.10 16.81 41.53
C ASP A 225 21.94 15.30 41.80
N THR A 226 22.65 14.52 40.97
CA THR A 226 23.35 13.25 41.26
C THR A 226 22.77 12.19 42.21
N GLY A 227 22.88 10.94 41.76
CA GLY A 227 23.47 9.91 42.63
C GLY A 227 22.93 8.50 42.53
N ALA A 228 23.54 7.72 41.63
CA ALA A 228 24.13 6.41 41.92
C ALA A 228 23.26 5.17 42.25
N SER A 229 23.63 4.11 41.53
CA SER A 229 23.96 2.77 42.04
C SER A 229 22.90 1.65 41.96
N GLN A 230 23.23 0.70 41.06
CA GLN A 230 23.21 -0.76 41.22
C GLN A 230 21.99 -1.42 41.88
N ARG A 231 21.31 -2.27 41.12
CA ARG A 231 21.36 -3.74 41.26
C ARG A 231 20.85 -4.42 40.00
#